data_AF-A0A1W9VM57-F1
#
_entry.id   AF-A0A1W9VM57-F1
#
_cell.length_a   1.000
_cell.length_b   1.000
_cell.length_c   1.000
_cell.angle_alpha   90.00
_cell.angle_beta   90.00
_cell.angle_gamma   90.00
#
_symmetry.space_group_name_H-M   'P 1'
#
loop_
_entity.id
_entity.type
_entity.pdbx_description
1 polymer ?
#
loop_
_entity_poly.entity_id
_entity_poly.type
_entity_poly.pdbx_seq_one_letter_code
_entity_poly.pdbx_strand_id
1 'polypeptide(L)'
;MNTKAQQIVGIEEQKAIGNPAYRVVQFKDKKEIELFDFIDDCYKESTAIEYQLFNRVTKEYVHVSGNITSVRDSENNFSGVVLTLTDTGEMKELVKRVKFQSSHDNLTNLMNRISFIEYVDSLINISKKDKSTHGFLAISIDRFKVVNDTCGHMAGDELLRNISYRIKDCDINNEFIIGRIGGDEFGVLFKNSSLTTIKHYTKSIKRSISKNDFIWGEKECPIYCSYGIVTIDENTTDHHSLFAAIDDSCAIAKENGGNRIEIYNGADNKYNRRRGEMEWIHKLKDAISNDRFVLYYQEILAVEKSSSKKLEILVRLKDENGNIIQPSDFIPSAERYGIMPIIDKIIIEKSIAACRKLIDEKGIDDNVIFSVNISGTSIPDKSLPTF
;
A
#
# COMPACT_ATOMS: atom_id res chain seq x y z
N MET A 1 -18.55 32.53 -30.07
CA MET A 1 -18.26 31.63 -28.94
C MET A 1 -19.28 30.49 -28.94
N ASN A 2 -18.85 29.23 -29.06
CA ASN A 2 -19.79 28.10 -29.07
C ASN A 2 -20.42 27.83 -27.68
N THR A 3 -21.43 26.96 -27.62
CA THR A 3 -22.17 26.64 -26.38
C THR A 3 -21.26 26.11 -25.27
N LYS A 4 -20.25 25.29 -25.62
CA LYS A 4 -19.36 24.69 -24.61
C LYS A 4 -18.43 25.73 -23.99
N ALA A 5 -17.92 26.66 -24.79
CA ALA A 5 -17.14 27.78 -24.28
C ALA A 5 -17.98 28.67 -23.36
N GLN A 6 -19.24 28.95 -23.71
CA GLN A 6 -20.17 29.69 -22.83
C GLN A 6 -20.36 29.00 -21.48
N GLN A 7 -20.48 27.67 -21.46
CA GLN A 7 -20.56 26.88 -20.21
C GLN A 7 -19.28 26.96 -19.38
N ILE A 8 -18.09 26.87 -20.02
CA ILE A 8 -16.79 26.90 -19.33
C ILE A 8 -16.56 28.26 -18.65
N VAL A 9 -16.79 29.37 -19.35
CA VAL A 9 -16.54 30.73 -18.80
C VAL A 9 -17.72 31.30 -18.02
N GLY A 10 -18.93 30.80 -18.24
CA GLY A 10 -20.15 31.27 -17.58
C GLY A 10 -20.65 32.61 -18.11
N ILE A 11 -20.51 32.88 -19.41
CA ILE A 11 -21.05 34.08 -20.08
C ILE A 11 -21.67 33.72 -21.42
N GLU A 12 -22.83 34.30 -21.71
CA GLU A 12 -23.52 34.12 -22.99
C GLU A 12 -22.76 34.84 -24.12
N GLU A 13 -22.78 34.26 -25.32
CA GLU A 13 -22.08 34.82 -26.50
C GLU A 13 -22.47 36.28 -26.77
N GLN A 14 -23.76 36.59 -26.71
CA GLN A 14 -24.28 37.93 -26.98
C GLN A 14 -23.70 39.00 -26.03
N LYS A 15 -23.39 38.61 -24.78
CA LYS A 15 -22.79 39.49 -23.78
C LYS A 15 -21.27 39.56 -23.90
N ALA A 16 -20.64 38.58 -24.54
CA ALA A 16 -19.20 38.54 -24.78
C ALA A 16 -18.78 39.36 -26.00
N ILE A 17 -19.62 39.44 -27.04
CA ILE A 17 -19.31 40.19 -28.27
C ILE A 17 -19.04 41.67 -27.95
N GLY A 18 -17.99 42.22 -28.57
CA GLY A 18 -17.57 43.62 -28.40
C GLY A 18 -16.82 43.91 -27.10
N ASN A 19 -16.72 42.95 -26.17
CA ASN A 19 -15.94 43.11 -24.95
C ASN A 19 -14.50 42.62 -25.13
N PRO A 20 -13.52 43.23 -24.41
CA PRO A 20 -12.15 42.72 -24.39
C PRO A 20 -12.06 41.28 -23.88
N ALA A 21 -11.17 40.47 -24.47
CA ALA A 21 -11.05 39.04 -24.17
C ALA A 21 -10.79 38.74 -22.67
N TYR A 22 -9.98 39.56 -21.98
CA TYR A 22 -9.70 39.40 -20.54
C TYR A 22 -10.93 39.63 -19.64
N ARG A 23 -11.95 40.35 -20.13
CA ARG A 23 -13.25 40.46 -19.44
C ARG A 23 -14.13 39.24 -19.68
N VAL A 24 -13.92 38.49 -20.75
CA VAL A 24 -14.70 37.29 -21.06
C VAL A 24 -14.07 36.06 -20.42
N VAL A 25 -12.75 35.91 -20.55
CA VAL A 25 -11.96 34.77 -20.08
C VAL A 25 -11.01 35.22 -18.98
N GLN A 26 -11.17 34.66 -17.78
CA GLN A 26 -10.34 34.99 -16.63
C GLN A 26 -9.56 33.76 -16.19
N PHE A 27 -8.23 33.84 -16.30
CA PHE A 27 -7.31 32.79 -15.89
C PHE A 27 -6.99 32.93 -14.41
N LYS A 28 -6.90 31.81 -13.70
CA LYS A 28 -6.44 31.78 -12.31
C LYS A 28 -4.97 32.20 -12.25
N ASP A 29 -4.62 33.03 -11.27
CA ASP A 29 -3.26 33.47 -10.94
C ASP A 29 -2.53 34.26 -12.06
N LYS A 30 -3.25 34.71 -13.09
CA LYS A 30 -2.72 35.52 -14.21
C LYS A 30 -3.31 36.94 -14.17
N LYS A 31 -2.47 37.96 -14.32
CA LYS A 31 -2.92 39.37 -14.41
C LYS A 31 -3.43 39.68 -15.82
N GLU A 32 -4.26 40.72 -15.94
CA GLU A 32 -4.90 41.13 -17.21
C GLU A 32 -3.90 41.38 -18.36
N ILE A 33 -2.66 41.78 -18.04
CA ILE A 33 -1.58 42.06 -19.00
C ILE A 33 -1.04 40.77 -19.64
N GLU A 34 -1.00 39.66 -18.90
CA GLU A 34 -0.38 38.41 -19.38
C GLU A 34 -1.21 37.70 -20.45
N LEU A 35 -2.50 38.03 -20.60
CA LEU A 35 -3.32 37.49 -21.69
C LEU A 35 -2.92 38.07 -23.05
N PHE A 36 -2.46 39.32 -23.06
CA PHE A 36 -1.96 39.97 -24.28
C PHE A 36 -0.58 39.44 -24.68
N ASP A 37 0.26 39.08 -23.71
CA ASP A 37 1.56 38.44 -23.97
C ASP A 37 1.41 37.13 -24.75
N PHE A 38 0.36 36.32 -24.45
CA PHE A 38 0.06 35.12 -25.24
C PHE A 38 -0.31 35.42 -26.69
N ILE A 39 -0.97 36.56 -26.95
CA ILE A 39 -1.38 36.95 -28.31
C ILE A 39 -0.15 37.36 -29.13
N ASP A 40 0.81 38.03 -28.51
CA ASP A 40 2.08 38.42 -29.14
C ASP A 40 2.93 37.19 -29.52
N ASP A 41 3.00 36.17 -28.65
CA ASP A 41 3.70 34.92 -28.94
C ASP A 41 3.01 34.09 -30.05
N CYS A 42 1.67 34.18 -30.17
CA CYS A 42 0.87 33.48 -31.17
C CYS A 42 0.98 34.04 -32.60
N TYR A 43 1.70 35.15 -32.82
CA TYR A 43 1.94 35.69 -34.16
C TYR A 43 2.74 34.74 -35.06
N LYS A 44 3.53 33.83 -34.46
CA LYS A 44 4.45 32.93 -35.16
C LYS A 44 3.98 31.47 -35.20
N GLU A 45 3.50 30.91 -34.08
CA GLU A 45 3.07 29.50 -33.98
C GLU A 45 1.88 29.33 -33.01
N SER A 46 1.20 28.17 -33.06
CA SER A 46 0.12 27.84 -32.13
C SER A 46 0.68 27.59 -30.73
N THR A 47 0.11 28.22 -29.70
CA THR A 47 0.54 28.05 -28.31
C THR A 47 -0.42 27.14 -27.56
N ALA A 48 0.10 26.04 -27.03
CA ALA A 48 -0.65 25.17 -26.14
C ALA A 48 -0.82 25.82 -24.76
N ILE A 49 -1.99 25.65 -24.18
CA ILE A 49 -2.34 26.22 -22.88
C ILE A 49 -2.94 25.16 -21.97
N GLU A 50 -2.62 25.25 -20.67
CA GLU A 50 -3.19 24.41 -19.63
C GLU A 50 -3.37 25.24 -18.37
N TYR A 51 -4.62 25.62 -18.06
CA TYR A 51 -4.92 26.59 -17.00
C TYR A 51 -6.20 26.27 -16.26
N GLN A 52 -6.50 27.09 -15.25
CA GLN A 52 -7.81 27.15 -14.62
C GLN A 52 -8.52 28.43 -15.05
N LEU A 53 -9.77 28.32 -15.50
CA LEU A 53 -10.61 29.46 -15.86
C LEU A 53 -11.69 29.68 -14.81
N PHE A 54 -11.94 30.94 -14.46
CA PHE A 54 -13.02 31.29 -13.56
C PHE A 54 -14.36 31.22 -14.28
N ASN A 55 -15.27 30.40 -13.77
CA ASN A 55 -16.63 30.30 -14.25
C ASN A 55 -17.51 31.32 -13.52
N ARG A 56 -18.09 32.27 -14.27
CA ARG A 56 -18.86 33.38 -13.69
C ARG A 56 -20.20 32.96 -13.08
N VAL A 57 -20.76 31.83 -13.51
CA VAL A 57 -22.04 31.29 -13.02
C VAL A 57 -21.81 30.48 -11.75
N THR A 58 -20.91 29.50 -11.78
CA THR A 58 -20.66 28.63 -10.62
C THR A 58 -19.78 29.29 -9.56
N LYS A 59 -19.05 30.36 -9.91
CA LYS A 59 -18.03 31.02 -9.08
C LYS A 59 -16.86 30.10 -8.71
N GLU A 60 -16.62 29.06 -9.50
CA GLU A 60 -15.55 28.10 -9.31
C GLU A 60 -14.53 28.16 -10.45
N TYR A 61 -13.39 27.51 -10.26
CA TYR A 61 -12.35 27.38 -11.27
C TYR A 61 -12.47 26.05 -12.01
N VAL A 62 -12.52 26.11 -13.34
CA VAL A 62 -12.58 24.95 -14.24
C VAL A 62 -11.21 24.71 -14.83
N HIS A 63 -10.69 23.48 -14.73
CA HIS A 63 -9.45 23.10 -15.40
C HIS A 63 -9.68 22.95 -16.91
N VAL A 64 -8.87 23.63 -17.71
CA VAL A 64 -8.95 23.56 -19.17
C VAL A 64 -7.60 23.30 -19.80
N SER A 65 -7.62 22.60 -20.93
CA SER A 65 -6.48 22.51 -21.86
C SER A 65 -6.92 22.91 -23.26
N GLY A 66 -5.99 23.37 -24.08
CA GLY A 66 -6.27 23.66 -25.48
C GLY A 66 -5.18 24.50 -26.12
N ASN A 67 -5.53 25.21 -27.18
CA ASN A 67 -4.58 25.97 -27.99
C ASN A 67 -5.11 27.37 -28.32
N ILE A 68 -4.21 28.34 -28.37
CA ILE A 68 -4.42 29.64 -28.98
C ILE A 68 -3.75 29.62 -30.35
N THR A 69 -4.51 29.93 -31.40
CA THR A 69 -4.02 29.94 -32.79
C THR A 69 -4.40 31.25 -33.47
N SER A 70 -3.46 31.87 -34.19
CA SER A 70 -3.74 33.10 -34.94
C SER A 70 -4.63 32.83 -36.16
N VAL A 71 -5.52 33.77 -36.44
CA VAL A 71 -6.37 33.80 -37.63
C VAL A 71 -5.87 34.91 -38.54
N ARG A 72 -5.72 34.58 -39.81
CA ARG A 72 -5.28 35.52 -40.85
C ARG A 72 -6.38 35.69 -41.89
N ASP A 73 -6.46 36.88 -42.47
CA ASP A 73 -7.39 37.17 -43.56
C ASP A 73 -6.88 36.60 -44.90
N SER A 74 -7.62 36.85 -45.98
CA SER A 74 -7.26 36.42 -47.33
C SER A 74 -5.97 37.05 -47.87
N GLU A 75 -5.52 38.16 -47.28
CA GLU A 75 -4.29 38.87 -47.62
C GLU A 75 -3.13 38.49 -46.67
N ASN A 76 -3.33 37.48 -45.83
CA ASN A 76 -2.38 36.97 -44.84
C ASN A 76 -2.04 37.95 -43.69
N ASN A 77 -2.84 39.00 -43.52
CA ASN A 77 -2.72 39.93 -42.40
C ASN A 77 -3.36 39.32 -41.15
N PHE A 78 -2.83 39.67 -39.97
CA PHE A 78 -3.38 39.21 -38.70
C PHE A 78 -4.79 39.77 -38.48
N SER A 79 -5.76 38.87 -38.31
CA SER A 79 -7.17 39.21 -38.11
C SER A 79 -7.62 38.96 -36.67
N GLY A 80 -7.00 38.02 -35.96
CA GLY A 80 -7.30 37.75 -34.56
C GLY A 80 -6.74 36.42 -34.06
N VAL A 81 -7.33 35.90 -32.98
CA VAL A 81 -6.96 34.60 -32.40
C VAL A 81 -8.20 33.73 -32.15
N VAL A 82 -8.04 32.43 -32.32
CA VAL A 82 -9.02 31.41 -31.91
C VAL A 82 -8.47 30.67 -30.72
N LEU A 83 -9.25 30.64 -29.65
CA LEU A 83 -8.99 29.91 -28.44
C LEU A 83 -9.84 28.62 -28.43
N THR A 84 -9.17 27.47 -28.46
CA THR A 84 -9.80 26.17 -28.27
C THR A 84 -9.62 25.73 -26.82
N LEU A 85 -10.70 25.23 -26.20
CA LEU A 85 -10.72 24.84 -24.79
C LEU A 85 -11.44 23.51 -24.63
N THR A 86 -10.83 22.61 -23.88
CA THR A 86 -11.40 21.35 -23.42
C THR A 86 -11.44 21.38 -21.91
N ASP A 87 -12.62 21.13 -21.32
CA ASP A 87 -12.73 20.93 -19.88
C ASP A 87 -12.04 19.61 -19.51
N THR A 88 -11.06 19.70 -18.62
CA THR A 88 -10.24 18.57 -18.16
C THR A 88 -10.43 18.27 -16.68
N GLY A 89 -11.41 18.91 -16.01
CA GLY A 89 -11.66 18.76 -14.57
C GLY A 89 -11.91 17.32 -14.17
N GLU A 90 -12.92 16.67 -14.78
CA GLU A 90 -13.28 15.28 -14.47
C GLU A 90 -12.12 14.31 -14.75
N MET A 91 -11.44 14.48 -15.88
CA MET A 91 -10.31 13.62 -16.25
C MET A 91 -9.15 13.77 -15.25
N LYS A 92 -8.84 14.99 -14.81
CA LYS A 92 -7.81 15.24 -13.79
C LYS A 92 -8.18 14.64 -12.45
N GLU A 93 -9.43 14.74 -12.02
CA GLU A 93 -9.89 14.13 -10.77
C GLU A 93 -9.88 12.60 -10.82
N LEU A 94 -10.26 12.01 -11.95
CA LEU A 94 -10.14 10.56 -12.18
C LEU A 94 -8.67 10.11 -12.12
N VAL A 95 -7.77 10.81 -12.80
CA VAL A 95 -6.33 10.51 -12.77
C VAL A 95 -5.78 10.63 -11.35
N LYS A 96 -6.15 11.66 -10.59
CA LYS A 96 -5.76 11.80 -9.18
C LYS A 96 -6.27 10.64 -8.34
N ARG A 97 -7.54 10.25 -8.50
CA ARG A 97 -8.14 9.14 -7.75
C ARG A 97 -7.47 7.82 -8.08
N VAL A 98 -7.18 7.54 -9.35
CA VAL A 98 -6.44 6.34 -9.77
C VAL A 98 -5.03 6.34 -9.16
N LYS A 99 -4.30 7.46 -9.24
CA LYS A 99 -2.97 7.59 -8.60
C LYS A 99 -3.02 7.40 -7.09
N PHE A 100 -4.04 7.93 -6.43
CA PHE A 100 -4.23 7.77 -4.99
C PHE A 100 -4.48 6.31 -4.64
N GLN A 101 -5.41 5.64 -5.32
CA GLN A 101 -5.73 4.23 -5.09
C GLN A 101 -4.56 3.29 -5.37
N SER A 102 -3.69 3.60 -6.34
CA SER A 102 -2.49 2.79 -6.59
C SER A 102 -1.41 2.95 -5.53
N SER A 103 -1.44 4.03 -4.73
CA SER A 103 -0.40 4.36 -3.75
C SER A 103 -0.86 4.32 -2.29
N HIS A 104 -2.16 4.18 -2.02
CA HIS A 104 -2.74 4.24 -0.68
C HIS A 104 -3.58 3.00 -0.34
N ASP A 105 -3.63 2.67 0.94
CA ASP A 105 -4.50 1.66 1.52
C ASP A 105 -5.93 2.22 1.64
N ASN A 106 -6.91 1.51 1.06
CA ASN A 106 -8.30 1.97 0.98
C ASN A 106 -9.01 2.05 2.34
N LEU A 107 -8.54 1.31 3.36
CA LEU A 107 -9.15 1.30 4.68
C LEU A 107 -8.69 2.50 5.51
N THR A 108 -7.37 2.73 5.57
CA THR A 108 -6.72 3.68 6.47
C THR A 108 -6.34 5.00 5.80
N ASN A 109 -6.40 5.08 4.47
CA ASN A 109 -5.89 6.20 3.66
C ASN A 109 -4.41 6.53 3.97
N LEU A 110 -3.65 5.55 4.46
CA LEU A 110 -2.20 5.62 4.56
C LEU A 110 -1.57 5.17 3.26
N MET A 111 -0.27 5.40 3.10
CA MET A 111 0.48 4.82 2.00
C MET A 111 0.36 3.28 2.05
N ASN A 112 0.17 2.64 0.90
CA ASN A 112 0.17 1.19 0.84
C ASN A 112 1.60 0.63 0.91
N ARG A 113 1.72 -0.68 1.10
CA ARG A 113 3.02 -1.37 1.19
C ARG A 113 3.94 -1.10 0.00
N ILE A 114 3.40 -1.09 -1.22
CA ILE A 114 4.18 -0.92 -2.46
C ILE A 114 4.85 0.46 -2.45
N SER A 115 4.06 1.52 -2.29
CA SER A 115 4.59 2.88 -2.26
C SER A 115 5.48 3.13 -1.04
N PHE A 116 5.20 2.49 0.10
CA PHE A 116 6.06 2.60 1.27
C PHE A 116 7.47 2.02 1.02
N ILE A 117 7.56 0.87 0.33
CA ILE A 117 8.84 0.26 -0.07
C ILE A 117 9.61 1.19 -1.02
N GLU A 118 8.94 1.83 -1.98
CA GLU A 118 9.58 2.80 -2.88
C GLU A 118 10.23 3.96 -2.11
N TYR A 119 9.57 4.46 -1.06
CA TYR A 119 10.16 5.48 -0.18
C TYR A 119 11.32 4.94 0.66
N VAL A 120 11.25 3.70 1.15
CA VAL A 120 12.36 3.05 1.84
C VAL A 120 13.58 2.97 0.91
N ASP A 121 13.42 2.50 -0.32
CA ASP A 121 14.50 2.42 -1.30
C ASP A 121 15.08 3.79 -1.63
N SER A 122 14.23 4.83 -1.71
CA SER A 122 14.67 6.20 -1.87
C SER A 122 15.57 6.65 -0.71
N LEU A 123 15.17 6.39 0.54
CA LEU A 123 15.96 6.75 1.73
C LEU A 123 17.28 5.97 1.81
N ILE A 124 17.31 4.69 1.45
CA ILE A 124 18.54 3.89 1.38
C ILE A 124 19.51 4.49 0.34
N ASN A 125 18.99 4.95 -0.80
CA ASN A 125 19.82 5.57 -1.84
C ASN A 125 20.32 6.96 -1.44
N ILE A 126 19.52 7.72 -0.67
CA ILE A 126 19.92 9.03 -0.14
C ILE A 126 21.04 8.84 0.89
N SER A 127 20.85 7.97 1.89
CA SER A 127 21.84 7.72 2.94
C SER A 127 23.20 7.28 2.41
N LYS A 128 23.23 6.47 1.34
CA LYS A 128 24.47 6.07 0.65
C LYS A 128 25.22 7.24 0.00
N LYS A 129 24.50 8.29 -0.42
CA LYS A 129 25.09 9.45 -1.12
C LYS A 129 25.55 10.53 -0.15
N ASP A 130 24.74 10.86 0.85
CA ASP A 130 24.98 12.01 1.72
C ASP A 130 25.36 11.63 3.16
N LYS A 131 25.44 10.33 3.47
CA LYS A 131 25.71 9.79 4.82
C LYS A 131 24.71 10.24 5.87
N SER A 132 23.49 10.59 5.45
CA SER A 132 22.40 10.87 6.36
C SER A 132 21.91 9.60 7.03
N THR A 133 21.33 9.77 8.22
CA THR A 133 20.67 8.70 8.97
C THR A 133 19.17 8.96 9.00
N HIS A 134 18.40 7.91 8.75
CA HIS A 134 16.95 7.91 8.81
C HIS A 134 16.49 6.78 9.74
N GLY A 135 15.19 6.76 10.06
CA GLY A 135 14.59 5.72 10.89
C GLY A 135 13.46 5.01 10.17
N PHE A 136 13.34 3.70 10.42
CA PHE A 136 12.15 2.93 10.14
C PHE A 136 11.62 2.36 11.46
N LEU A 137 10.41 2.75 11.83
CA LEU A 137 9.60 2.13 12.87
C LEU A 137 8.52 1.27 12.22
N ALA A 138 8.41 0.02 12.64
CA ALA A 138 7.22 -0.79 12.41
C ALA A 138 6.42 -0.94 13.70
N ILE A 139 5.10 -0.99 13.55
CA ILE A 139 4.12 -1.10 14.63
C ILE A 139 3.20 -2.25 14.26
N SER A 140 3.24 -3.34 15.02
CA SER A 140 2.35 -4.50 14.83
C SER A 140 1.36 -4.57 15.99
N ILE A 141 0.07 -4.64 15.70
CA ILE A 141 -0.97 -4.76 16.72
C ILE A 141 -0.87 -6.14 17.38
N ASP A 142 -0.73 -6.19 18.70
CA ASP A 142 -0.64 -7.44 19.42
C ASP A 142 -2.00 -8.13 19.45
N ARG A 143 -2.04 -9.42 19.10
CA ARG A 143 -3.25 -10.27 19.13
C ARG A 143 -4.42 -9.70 18.30
N PHE A 144 -4.16 -8.98 17.20
CA PHE A 144 -5.20 -8.43 16.33
C PHE A 144 -6.24 -9.48 15.88
N LYS A 145 -5.79 -10.71 15.60
CA LYS A 145 -6.67 -11.82 15.27
C LYS A 145 -7.73 -12.09 16.34
N VAL A 146 -7.40 -11.98 17.63
CA VAL A 146 -8.35 -12.16 18.72
C VAL A 146 -9.46 -11.11 18.67
N VAL A 147 -9.13 -9.86 18.28
CA VAL A 147 -10.12 -8.79 18.09
C VAL A 147 -11.09 -9.17 16.96
N ASN A 148 -10.57 -9.60 15.81
CA ASN A 148 -11.41 -10.04 14.69
C ASN A 148 -12.29 -11.23 15.06
N ASP A 149 -11.72 -12.24 15.73
CA ASP A 149 -12.43 -13.47 16.08
C ASP A 149 -13.51 -13.20 17.16
N THR A 150 -13.31 -12.22 18.05
CA THR A 150 -14.21 -11.94 19.18
C THR A 150 -15.23 -10.84 18.90
N CYS A 151 -14.88 -9.85 18.07
CA CYS A 151 -15.68 -8.64 17.82
C CYS A 151 -16.09 -8.48 16.34
N GLY A 152 -15.59 -9.36 15.46
CA GLY A 152 -15.84 -9.32 14.02
C GLY A 152 -14.88 -8.42 13.26
N HIS A 153 -14.79 -8.63 11.95
CA HIS A 153 -13.88 -7.88 11.07
C HIS A 153 -14.15 -6.37 11.05
N MET A 154 -15.41 -5.94 11.19
CA MET A 154 -15.74 -4.50 11.28
C MET A 154 -15.06 -3.82 12.47
N ALA A 155 -14.94 -4.52 13.60
CA ALA A 155 -14.24 -4.01 14.77
C ALA A 155 -12.73 -3.90 14.51
N GLY A 156 -12.15 -4.89 13.83
CA GLY A 156 -10.75 -4.84 13.41
C GLY A 156 -10.47 -3.70 12.45
N ASP A 157 -11.36 -3.46 11.49
CA ASP A 157 -11.25 -2.37 10.53
C ASP A 157 -11.28 -0.99 11.21
N GLU A 158 -12.18 -0.80 12.18
CA GLU A 158 -12.25 0.44 12.96
C GLU A 158 -11.05 0.59 13.90
N LEU A 159 -10.52 -0.52 14.45
CA LEU A 159 -9.27 -0.50 15.21
C LEU A 159 -8.10 -0.03 14.34
N LEU A 160 -8.00 -0.52 13.11
CA LEU A 160 -6.95 -0.10 12.16
C LEU A 160 -7.06 1.38 11.79
N ARG A 161 -8.28 1.89 11.56
CA ARG A 161 -8.52 3.33 11.35
C ARG A 161 -8.16 4.16 12.59
N ASN A 162 -8.46 3.66 13.78
CA ASN A 162 -8.14 4.34 15.03
C ASN A 162 -6.63 4.47 15.23
N ILE A 163 -5.88 3.37 14.99
CA ILE A 163 -4.42 3.38 15.06
C ILE A 163 -3.81 4.30 14.01
N SER A 164 -4.30 4.27 12.77
CA SER A 164 -3.78 5.15 11.71
C SER A 164 -3.95 6.63 12.06
N TYR A 165 -5.10 7.00 12.64
CA TYR A 165 -5.36 8.36 13.13
C TYR A 165 -4.41 8.74 14.27
N ARG A 166 -4.20 7.87 15.25
CA ARG A 166 -3.32 8.15 16.40
C ARG A 166 -1.85 8.32 16.01
N ILE A 167 -1.39 7.59 15.00
CA ILE A 167 -0.03 7.76 14.45
C ILE A 167 0.06 9.11 13.72
N LYS A 168 -0.92 9.45 12.87
CA LYS A 168 -0.98 10.73 12.16
C LYS A 168 -1.03 11.94 13.09
N ASP A 169 -1.81 11.86 14.17
CA ASP A 169 -1.94 12.94 15.17
C ASP A 169 -0.61 13.24 15.90
N CYS A 170 0.31 12.26 15.94
CA CYS A 170 1.66 12.47 16.47
C CYS A 170 2.60 13.17 15.48
N ASP A 171 2.25 13.26 14.19
CA ASP A 171 3.05 13.89 13.14
C ASP A 171 2.73 15.38 12.97
N ILE A 172 2.99 16.16 14.01
CA ILE A 172 2.60 17.58 14.08
C ILE A 172 3.22 18.42 12.96
N ASN A 173 4.40 18.04 12.47
CA ASN A 173 5.17 18.77 11.47
C ASN A 173 5.06 18.17 10.05
N ASN A 174 4.25 17.13 9.83
CA ASN A 174 4.19 16.37 8.58
C ASN A 174 5.57 15.86 8.11
N GLU A 175 6.40 15.41 9.06
CA GLU A 175 7.74 14.90 8.78
C GLU A 175 7.75 13.38 8.57
N PHE A 176 6.68 12.68 8.95
CA PHE A 176 6.62 11.24 8.84
C PHE A 176 6.10 10.80 7.47
N ILE A 177 6.69 9.72 6.95
CA ILE A 177 6.01 8.93 5.91
C ILE A 177 5.37 7.76 6.61
N ILE A 178 4.04 7.68 6.54
CA ILE A 178 3.25 6.69 7.26
C ILE A 178 2.56 5.77 6.26
N GLY A 179 2.74 4.46 6.43
CA GLY A 179 2.13 3.44 5.59
C GLY A 179 1.48 2.32 6.39
N ARG A 180 0.49 1.66 5.79
CA ARG A 180 0.02 0.35 6.22
C ARG A 180 0.76 -0.71 5.40
N ILE A 181 1.68 -1.41 6.05
CA ILE A 181 2.65 -2.31 5.40
C ILE A 181 2.25 -3.78 5.48
N GLY A 182 1.25 -4.11 6.30
CA GLY A 182 0.69 -5.45 6.45
C GLY A 182 -0.77 -5.43 6.93
N GLY A 183 -1.31 -6.59 7.27
CA GLY A 183 -2.69 -6.71 7.75
C GLY A 183 -2.94 -5.88 9.01
N ASP A 184 -2.11 -6.07 10.02
CA ASP A 184 -2.13 -5.43 11.34
C ASP A 184 -0.85 -4.61 11.62
N GLU A 185 -0.15 -4.22 10.55
CA GLU A 185 1.18 -3.60 10.62
C GLU A 185 1.23 -2.23 9.95
N PHE A 186 1.85 -1.29 10.65
CA PHE A 186 2.07 0.08 10.21
C PHE A 186 3.57 0.39 10.15
N GLY A 187 3.99 1.13 9.15
CA GLY A 187 5.35 1.64 9.00
C GLY A 187 5.38 3.15 9.16
N VAL A 188 6.42 3.66 9.81
CA VAL A 188 6.72 5.09 9.96
C VAL A 188 8.18 5.32 9.60
N LEU A 189 8.44 6.17 8.60
CA LEU A 189 9.80 6.60 8.25
C LEU A 189 10.08 7.99 8.80
N PHE A 190 11.26 8.14 9.40
CA PHE A 190 11.77 9.39 9.96
C PHE A 190 12.96 9.85 9.13
N LYS A 191 12.82 10.97 8.41
CA LYS A 191 13.93 11.55 7.63
C LYS A 191 14.91 12.26 8.57
N ASN A 192 16.19 12.25 8.20
CA ASN A 192 17.29 12.94 8.90
C ASN A 192 17.21 12.88 10.43
N SER A 193 16.93 11.69 10.97
CA SER A 193 16.57 11.51 12.37
C SER A 193 17.53 10.57 13.08
N SER A 194 18.10 11.04 14.18
CA SER A 194 18.91 10.20 15.06
C SER A 194 18.07 9.13 15.75
N LEU A 195 18.71 8.03 16.16
CA LEU A 195 18.04 6.98 16.93
C LEU A 195 17.36 7.53 18.20
N THR A 196 17.97 8.52 18.87
CA THR A 196 17.38 9.18 20.06
C THR A 196 16.07 9.88 19.72
N THR A 197 16.04 10.61 18.60
CA THR A 197 14.84 11.28 18.07
C THR A 197 13.75 10.25 17.73
N ILE A 198 14.12 9.18 17.04
CA ILE A 198 13.18 8.11 16.66
C ILE A 198 12.57 7.45 17.90
N LYS A 199 13.37 7.15 18.93
CA LYS A 199 12.87 6.62 20.21
C LYS A 199 11.91 7.58 20.91
N HIS A 200 12.18 8.89 20.83
CA HIS A 200 11.29 9.90 21.41
C HIS A 200 9.91 9.88 20.73
N TYR A 201 9.87 9.96 19.40
CA TYR A 201 8.61 9.87 18.64
C TYR A 201 7.89 8.54 18.85
N THR A 202 8.62 7.43 18.88
CA THR A 202 8.02 6.10 19.14
C THR A 202 7.34 6.05 20.50
N LYS A 203 7.93 6.66 21.55
CA LYS A 203 7.29 6.76 22.87
C LYS A 203 6.02 7.61 22.83
N SER A 204 6.02 8.69 22.07
CA SER A 204 4.83 9.54 21.89
C SER A 204 3.71 8.79 21.16
N ILE A 205 4.04 8.10 20.06
CA ILE A 205 3.09 7.25 19.32
C ILE A 205 2.53 6.15 20.22
N LYS A 206 3.40 5.43 20.95
CA LYS A 206 2.99 4.39 21.90
C LYS A 206 2.03 4.93 22.96
N ARG A 207 2.33 6.10 23.54
CA ARG A 207 1.45 6.76 24.52
C ARG A 207 0.11 7.15 23.90
N SER A 208 0.11 7.69 22.68
CA SER A 208 -1.12 8.03 21.95
C SER A 208 -2.00 6.79 21.75
N ILE A 209 -1.42 5.69 21.26
CA ILE A 209 -2.10 4.40 21.08
C ILE A 209 -2.63 3.83 22.41
N SER A 210 -1.90 4.01 23.50
CA SER A 210 -2.30 3.50 24.82
C SER A 210 -3.25 4.42 25.59
N LYS A 211 -3.54 5.63 25.09
CA LYS A 211 -4.22 6.69 25.89
C LYS A 211 -5.68 6.39 26.20
N ASN A 212 -6.36 5.65 25.32
CA ASN A 212 -7.76 5.24 25.47
C ASN A 212 -7.91 3.81 24.95
N ASP A 213 -8.68 2.99 25.67
CA ASP A 213 -9.10 1.67 25.20
C ASP A 213 -9.98 1.81 23.96
N PHE A 214 -9.92 0.79 23.11
CA PHE A 214 -10.81 0.71 21.96
C PHE A 214 -12.17 0.20 22.43
N ILE A 215 -13.20 1.02 22.27
CA ILE A 215 -14.56 0.66 22.64
C ILE A 215 -15.30 0.19 21.39
N TRP A 216 -15.81 -1.03 21.42
CA TRP A 216 -16.66 -1.58 20.36
C TRP A 216 -17.97 -2.10 20.95
N GLY A 217 -19.05 -1.33 20.75
CA GLY A 217 -20.31 -1.55 21.45
C GLY A 217 -20.13 -1.34 22.95
N GLU A 218 -20.39 -2.37 23.75
CA GLU A 218 -20.22 -2.36 25.21
C GLU A 218 -18.89 -2.97 25.68
N LYS A 219 -18.01 -3.39 24.76
CA LYS A 219 -16.73 -4.04 25.09
C LYS A 219 -15.58 -3.04 25.04
N GLU A 220 -14.82 -2.97 26.13
CA GLU A 220 -13.51 -2.32 26.17
C GLU A 220 -12.42 -3.32 25.80
N CYS A 221 -11.66 -3.00 24.76
CA CYS A 221 -10.52 -3.79 24.30
C CYS A 221 -9.23 -2.98 24.52
N PRO A 222 -8.36 -3.37 25.47
CA PRO A 222 -7.07 -2.74 25.60
C PRO A 222 -6.24 -3.01 24.34
N ILE A 223 -5.70 -1.95 23.76
CA ILE A 223 -4.87 -2.06 22.56
C ILE A 223 -3.41 -2.06 22.95
N TYR A 224 -2.70 -3.11 22.53
CA TYR A 224 -1.26 -3.21 22.66
C TYR A 224 -0.64 -3.36 21.28
N CYS A 225 0.54 -2.80 21.11
CA CYS A 225 1.33 -2.97 19.89
C CYS A 225 2.78 -3.26 20.25
N SER A 226 3.42 -4.03 19.40
CA SER A 226 4.86 -4.25 19.40
C SER A 226 5.53 -3.30 18.39
N TYR A 227 6.63 -2.67 18.81
CA TYR A 227 7.28 -1.58 18.06
C TYR A 227 8.73 -1.98 17.74
N GLY A 228 9.04 -2.20 16.46
CA GLY A 228 10.40 -2.50 15.99
C GLY A 228 11.05 -1.28 15.35
N ILE A 229 12.25 -0.90 15.78
CA ILE A 229 13.01 0.23 15.21
C ILE A 229 14.28 -0.26 14.53
N VAL A 230 14.49 0.16 13.28
CA VAL A 230 15.77 -0.01 12.56
C VAL A 230 16.24 1.35 12.03
N THR A 231 17.55 1.62 12.09
CA THR A 231 18.16 2.78 11.46
C THR A 231 18.46 2.49 9.99
N ILE A 232 18.20 3.47 9.12
CA ILE A 232 18.62 3.45 7.72
C ILE A 232 19.80 4.40 7.59
N ASP A 233 20.94 3.89 7.15
CA ASP A 233 22.21 4.62 7.02
C ASP A 233 22.98 4.16 5.77
N GLU A 234 24.23 4.60 5.63
CA GLU A 234 25.12 4.22 4.52
C GLU A 234 25.44 2.71 4.46
N ASN A 235 25.27 1.98 5.57
CA ASN A 235 25.55 0.54 5.65
C ASN A 235 24.31 -0.31 5.34
N THR A 236 23.15 0.31 5.16
CA THR A 236 21.92 -0.39 4.82
C THR A 236 21.99 -0.90 3.37
N THR A 237 21.89 -2.22 3.19
CA THR A 237 22.14 -2.85 1.89
C THR A 237 21.00 -2.63 0.91
N ASP A 238 19.79 -3.06 1.30
CA ASP A 238 18.59 -3.16 0.49
C ASP A 238 17.35 -3.22 1.40
N HIS A 239 16.17 -2.98 0.84
CA HIS A 239 14.95 -3.01 1.64
C HIS A 239 14.63 -4.41 2.20
N HIS A 240 14.98 -5.51 1.53
CA HIS A 240 14.66 -6.85 2.04
C HIS A 240 15.37 -7.13 3.36
N SER A 241 16.65 -6.77 3.47
CA SER A 241 17.42 -6.92 4.71
C SER A 241 16.90 -6.01 5.83
N LEU A 242 16.43 -4.81 5.47
CA LEU A 242 15.83 -3.85 6.39
C LEU A 242 14.48 -4.33 6.94
N PHE A 243 13.59 -4.83 6.07
CA PHE A 243 12.31 -5.41 6.48
C PHE A 243 12.53 -6.67 7.33
N ALA A 244 13.50 -7.51 6.99
CA ALA A 244 13.86 -8.65 7.83
C ALA A 244 14.30 -8.22 9.25
N ALA A 245 15.10 -7.15 9.36
CA ALA A 245 15.52 -6.60 10.65
C ALA A 245 14.34 -6.01 11.46
N ILE A 246 13.36 -5.42 10.77
CA ILE A 246 12.11 -4.94 11.35
C ILE A 246 11.27 -6.10 11.89
N ASP A 247 11.08 -7.15 11.09
CA ASP A 247 10.33 -8.34 11.46
C ASP A 247 10.94 -8.99 12.71
N ASP A 248 12.27 -9.17 12.71
CA ASP A 248 13.01 -9.71 13.85
C ASP A 248 12.78 -8.87 15.12
N SER A 249 12.82 -7.54 15.00
CA SER A 249 12.62 -6.65 16.15
C SER A 249 11.18 -6.71 16.69
N CYS A 250 10.19 -6.80 15.80
CA CYS A 250 8.80 -6.96 16.19
C CYS A 250 8.53 -8.35 16.80
N ALA A 251 9.16 -9.40 16.28
CA ALA A 251 9.08 -10.75 16.84
C ALA A 251 9.65 -10.80 18.25
N ILE A 252 10.85 -10.25 18.47
CA ILE A 252 11.47 -10.15 19.81
C ILE A 252 10.58 -9.35 20.76
N ALA A 253 9.96 -8.26 20.28
CA ALA A 253 9.03 -7.48 21.09
C ALA A 253 7.83 -8.32 21.54
N LYS A 254 7.26 -9.14 20.65
CA LYS A 254 6.15 -10.05 20.94
C LYS A 254 6.55 -11.18 21.90
N GLU A 255 7.70 -11.81 21.66
CA GLU A 255 8.24 -12.87 22.53
C GLU A 255 8.52 -12.38 23.95
N ASN A 256 9.00 -11.15 24.09
CA ASN A 256 9.25 -10.51 25.38
C ASN A 256 8.00 -9.90 26.03
N GLY A 257 6.81 -10.41 25.69
CA GLY A 257 5.54 -10.06 26.33
C GLY A 257 4.69 -9.01 25.60
N GLY A 258 5.11 -8.56 24.41
CA GLY A 258 4.40 -7.54 23.63
C GLY A 258 4.43 -6.16 24.28
N ASN A 259 3.63 -5.24 23.74
CA ASN A 259 3.51 -3.87 24.19
C ASN A 259 4.86 -3.19 24.50
N ARG A 260 5.88 -3.32 23.63
CA ARG A 260 7.23 -2.81 23.91
C ARG A 260 7.97 -2.36 22.67
N ILE A 261 9.00 -1.55 22.90
CA ILE A 261 9.87 -1.01 21.86
C ILE A 261 11.14 -1.83 21.85
N GLU A 262 11.42 -2.47 20.72
CA GLU A 262 12.68 -3.15 20.45
C GLU A 262 13.42 -2.41 19.34
N ILE A 263 14.72 -2.22 19.55
CA ILE A 263 15.61 -1.58 18.58
C ILE A 263 16.48 -2.67 18.01
N TYR A 264 16.52 -2.76 16.70
CA TYR A 264 17.42 -3.66 16.03
C TYR A 264 18.86 -3.25 16.28
N ASN A 265 19.60 -4.13 16.96
CA ASN A 265 21.05 -4.00 17.10
C ASN A 265 21.71 -5.13 16.34
N GLY A 266 22.39 -4.83 15.23
CA GLY A 266 22.95 -5.85 14.32
C GLY A 266 23.96 -6.82 14.97
N ALA A 267 24.52 -6.49 16.14
CA ALA A 267 25.40 -7.37 16.91
C ALA A 267 24.62 -8.35 17.82
N ASP A 268 23.66 -7.85 18.60
CA ASP A 268 22.84 -8.67 19.52
C ASP A 268 21.83 -9.51 18.75
N ASN A 269 21.22 -8.93 17.71
CA ASN A 269 20.25 -9.64 16.88
C ASN A 269 20.89 -10.66 15.97
N LYS A 270 22.16 -10.56 15.56
CA LYS A 270 22.82 -11.68 14.84
C LYS A 270 22.83 -12.98 15.65
N TYR A 271 22.86 -12.90 16.98
CA TYR A 271 22.88 -14.08 17.85
C TYR A 271 21.48 -14.69 18.02
N ASN A 272 20.45 -13.86 18.27
CA ASN A 272 19.05 -14.31 18.34
C ASN A 272 18.51 -14.72 16.96
N ARG A 273 18.86 -13.97 15.91
CA ARG A 273 18.58 -14.27 14.50
C ARG A 273 19.21 -15.59 14.11
N ARG A 274 20.52 -15.82 14.31
CA ARG A 274 21.13 -17.13 14.04
C ARG A 274 20.47 -18.27 14.80
N ARG A 275 20.01 -18.06 16.04
CA ARG A 275 19.40 -19.11 16.86
C ARG A 275 17.99 -19.45 16.38
N GLY A 276 17.09 -18.46 16.25
CA GLY A 276 15.73 -18.67 15.73
C GLY A 276 15.67 -19.05 14.25
N GLU A 277 16.57 -18.50 13.42
CA GLU A 277 16.67 -18.81 11.99
C GLU A 277 17.26 -20.20 11.71
N MET A 278 18.33 -20.61 12.42
CA MET A 278 18.83 -21.99 12.33
C MET A 278 17.82 -22.99 12.89
N GLU A 279 17.07 -22.60 13.92
CA GLU A 279 15.97 -23.41 14.43
C GLU A 279 14.87 -23.59 13.39
N TRP A 280 14.46 -22.55 12.65
CA TRP A 280 13.46 -22.70 11.58
C TRP A 280 13.94 -23.54 10.41
N ILE A 281 15.19 -23.38 9.96
CA ILE A 281 15.75 -24.26 8.93
C ILE A 281 15.75 -25.71 9.42
N HIS A 282 16.18 -25.98 10.66
CA HIS A 282 16.15 -27.33 11.22
C HIS A 282 14.71 -27.84 11.35
N LYS A 283 13.78 -27.04 11.90
CA LYS A 283 12.36 -27.40 12.05
C LYS A 283 11.71 -27.69 10.71
N LEU A 284 11.97 -26.89 9.66
CA LEU A 284 11.41 -27.10 8.33
C LEU A 284 12.03 -28.33 7.65
N LYS A 285 13.35 -28.51 7.72
CA LYS A 285 14.00 -29.73 7.19
C LYS A 285 13.51 -30.98 7.91
N ASP A 286 13.43 -30.92 9.23
CA ASP A 286 12.90 -32.02 10.03
C ASP A 286 11.42 -32.29 9.71
N ALA A 287 10.60 -31.25 9.57
CA ALA A 287 9.20 -31.40 9.17
C ALA A 287 9.02 -32.01 7.78
N ILE A 288 9.91 -31.68 6.84
CA ILE A 288 9.98 -32.32 5.53
C ILE A 288 10.33 -33.81 5.70
N SER A 289 11.38 -34.12 6.45
CA SER A 289 11.84 -35.50 6.66
C SER A 289 10.85 -36.38 7.43
N ASN A 290 10.08 -35.79 8.35
CA ASN A 290 9.12 -36.49 9.22
C ASN A 290 7.66 -36.30 8.80
N ASP A 291 7.42 -35.85 7.56
CA ASP A 291 6.08 -35.69 6.98
C ASP A 291 5.08 -34.89 7.84
N ARG A 292 5.55 -33.81 8.47
CA ARG A 292 4.76 -33.03 9.45
C ARG A 292 3.88 -31.94 8.83
N PHE A 293 3.90 -31.80 7.50
CA PHE A 293 2.96 -30.95 6.78
C PHE A 293 1.60 -31.66 6.64
N VAL A 294 0.56 -30.97 7.08
CA VAL A 294 -0.82 -31.47 7.02
C VAL A 294 -1.71 -30.51 6.25
N LEU A 295 -2.71 -31.06 5.58
CA LEU A 295 -3.66 -30.31 4.77
C LEU A 295 -4.96 -30.10 5.52
N TYR A 296 -5.38 -28.85 5.57
CA TYR A 296 -6.73 -28.44 5.90
C TYR A 296 -7.42 -28.03 4.61
N TYR A 297 -8.75 -27.92 4.64
CA TYR A 297 -9.49 -27.34 3.53
C TYR A 297 -10.55 -26.38 4.03
N GLN A 298 -10.87 -25.39 3.20
CA GLN A 298 -11.95 -24.45 3.42
C GLN A 298 -12.91 -24.48 2.22
N GLU A 299 -14.21 -24.59 2.49
CA GLU A 299 -15.22 -24.62 1.43
C GLU A 299 -15.51 -23.21 0.91
N ILE A 300 -15.50 -23.04 -0.41
CA ILE A 300 -15.86 -21.79 -1.10
C ILE A 300 -17.29 -21.96 -1.62
N LEU A 301 -18.24 -21.31 -0.95
CA LEU A 301 -19.65 -21.34 -1.30
C LEU A 301 -19.96 -20.34 -2.41
N ALA A 302 -20.77 -20.76 -3.37
CA ALA A 302 -21.25 -19.87 -4.42
C ALA A 302 -22.38 -18.99 -3.90
N VAL A 303 -22.35 -17.70 -4.27
CA VAL A 303 -23.41 -16.73 -3.93
C VAL A 303 -24.68 -17.02 -4.75
N GLU A 304 -24.51 -17.50 -5.98
CA GLU A 304 -25.57 -18.01 -6.83
C GLU A 304 -25.44 -19.53 -7.02
N LYS A 305 -26.45 -20.18 -7.60
CA LYS A 305 -26.46 -21.63 -7.81
C LYS A 305 -25.25 -22.05 -8.66
N SER A 306 -24.30 -22.77 -8.05
CA SER A 306 -23.13 -23.35 -8.73
C SER A 306 -23.33 -24.84 -8.96
N SER A 307 -22.84 -25.32 -10.10
CA SER A 307 -22.80 -26.74 -10.45
C SER A 307 -21.63 -27.50 -9.83
N SER A 308 -20.66 -26.80 -9.25
CA SER A 308 -19.37 -27.37 -8.84
C SER A 308 -19.04 -26.95 -7.41
N LYS A 309 -18.60 -27.91 -6.59
CA LYS A 309 -18.09 -27.64 -5.24
C LYS A 309 -16.66 -27.10 -5.33
N LYS A 310 -16.32 -26.07 -4.56
CA LYS A 310 -14.98 -25.47 -4.55
C LYS A 310 -14.37 -25.58 -3.15
N LEU A 311 -13.13 -26.03 -3.08
CA LEU A 311 -12.37 -26.22 -1.84
C LEU A 311 -11.01 -25.56 -1.99
N GLU A 312 -10.61 -24.73 -1.02
CA GLU A 312 -9.24 -24.24 -0.92
C GLU A 312 -8.44 -25.13 0.03
N ILE A 313 -7.29 -25.62 -0.43
CA ILE A 313 -6.34 -26.39 0.38
C ILE A 313 -5.41 -25.43 1.12
N LEU A 314 -5.32 -25.64 2.43
CA LEU A 314 -4.55 -24.80 3.34
C LEU A 314 -3.52 -25.65 4.06
N VAL A 315 -2.23 -25.34 3.85
CA VAL A 315 -1.13 -26.01 4.55
C VAL A 315 -1.12 -25.65 6.03
N ARG A 316 -0.79 -26.61 6.88
CA ARG A 316 -0.42 -26.43 8.28
C ARG A 316 0.83 -27.23 8.58
N LEU A 317 1.60 -26.77 9.54
CA LEU A 317 2.77 -27.48 10.04
C LEU A 317 2.47 -28.03 11.44
N LYS A 318 2.83 -29.27 11.72
CA LYS A 318 2.82 -29.81 13.08
C LYS A 318 4.18 -29.65 13.75
N ASP A 319 4.19 -29.14 14.97
CA ASP A 319 5.39 -29.18 15.82
C ASP A 319 5.68 -30.62 16.30
N GLU A 320 6.74 -30.80 17.08
CA GLU A 320 7.16 -32.13 17.59
C GLU A 320 6.16 -32.72 18.59
N ASN A 321 5.35 -31.87 19.23
CA ASN A 321 4.31 -32.24 20.18
C ASN A 321 2.94 -32.43 19.49
N GLY A 322 2.85 -32.22 18.18
CA GLY A 322 1.63 -32.32 17.39
C GLY A 322 0.77 -31.05 17.34
N ASN A 323 1.21 -29.94 17.93
CA ASN A 323 0.50 -28.66 17.86
C ASN A 323 0.58 -28.06 16.45
N ILE A 324 -0.47 -27.34 16.08
CA ILE A 324 -0.56 -26.69 14.76
C ILE A 324 0.15 -25.34 14.78
N ILE A 325 1.16 -25.22 13.91
CA ILE A 325 1.84 -23.99 13.54
C ILE A 325 1.16 -23.41 12.28
N GLN A 326 0.88 -22.12 12.30
CA GLN A 326 0.19 -21.45 11.19
C GLN A 326 1.16 -21.08 10.07
N PRO A 327 0.69 -20.97 8.82
CA PRO A 327 1.51 -20.54 7.68
C PRO A 327 2.24 -19.22 7.89
N SER A 328 1.61 -18.25 8.57
CA SER A 328 2.21 -16.96 8.92
C SER A 328 3.51 -17.09 9.70
N ASP A 329 3.68 -18.19 10.44
CA ASP A 329 4.79 -18.37 11.37
C ASP A 329 6.01 -18.99 10.66
N PHE A 330 5.80 -19.75 9.57
CA PHE A 330 6.88 -20.51 8.92
C PHE A 330 7.11 -20.14 7.44
N ILE A 331 6.11 -19.64 6.72
CA ILE A 331 6.25 -19.26 5.30
C ILE A 331 7.32 -18.18 5.11
N PRO A 332 7.38 -17.09 5.91
CA PRO A 332 8.40 -16.06 5.73
C PRO A 332 9.83 -16.63 5.83
N SER A 333 10.05 -17.57 6.76
CA SER A 333 11.33 -18.28 6.88
C SER A 333 11.58 -19.20 5.69
N ALA A 334 10.58 -19.97 5.25
CA ALA A 334 10.71 -20.86 4.11
C ALA A 334 11.04 -20.13 2.80
N GLU A 335 10.45 -18.95 2.58
CA GLU A 335 10.74 -18.08 1.44
C GLU A 335 12.17 -17.51 1.53
N ARG A 336 12.55 -16.98 2.71
CA ARG A 336 13.89 -16.44 2.97
C ARG A 336 15.00 -17.44 2.70
N TYR A 337 14.77 -18.73 2.97
CA TYR A 337 15.76 -19.80 2.76
C TYR A 337 15.60 -20.58 1.46
N GLY A 338 14.66 -20.20 0.59
CA GLY A 338 14.43 -20.89 -0.68
C GLY A 338 13.96 -22.34 -0.51
N ILE A 339 13.27 -22.65 0.59
CA ILE A 339 12.73 -23.99 0.89
C ILE A 339 11.30 -24.14 0.32
N MET A 340 10.62 -23.03 0.01
CA MET A 340 9.26 -23.06 -0.54
C MET A 340 9.07 -23.95 -1.76
N PRO A 341 9.97 -24.01 -2.76
CA PRO A 341 9.82 -24.94 -3.88
C PRO A 341 9.72 -26.41 -3.47
N ILE A 342 10.40 -26.80 -2.38
CA ILE A 342 10.32 -28.17 -1.84
C ILE A 342 8.97 -28.37 -1.14
N ILE A 343 8.56 -27.40 -0.33
CA ILE A 343 7.28 -27.45 0.40
C ILE A 343 6.12 -27.50 -0.59
N ASP A 344 6.10 -26.65 -1.61
CA ASP A 344 5.03 -26.59 -2.61
C ASP A 344 4.86 -27.94 -3.32
N LYS A 345 5.96 -28.63 -3.68
CA LYS A 345 5.90 -29.99 -4.24
C LYS A 345 5.23 -30.99 -3.30
N ILE A 346 5.63 -30.99 -2.02
CA ILE A 346 5.03 -31.85 -0.98
C ILE A 346 3.53 -31.55 -0.83
N ILE A 347 3.15 -30.26 -0.83
CA ILE A 347 1.76 -29.85 -0.70
C ILE A 347 0.94 -30.26 -1.92
N ILE A 348 1.48 -30.11 -3.14
CA ILE A 348 0.82 -30.57 -4.38
C ILE A 348 0.61 -32.08 -4.35
N GLU A 349 1.65 -32.87 -4.05
CA GLU A 349 1.55 -34.35 -3.95
C GLU A 349 0.49 -34.77 -2.94
N LYS A 350 0.56 -34.22 -1.72
CA LYS A 350 -0.43 -34.50 -0.67
C LYS A 350 -1.83 -34.07 -1.08
N SER A 351 -1.97 -32.96 -1.81
CA SER A 351 -3.26 -32.46 -2.26
C SER A 351 -3.87 -33.41 -3.28
N ILE A 352 -3.09 -33.84 -4.29
CA ILE A 352 -3.54 -34.82 -5.29
C ILE A 352 -3.95 -36.14 -4.62
N ALA A 353 -3.14 -36.65 -3.70
CA ALA A 353 -3.47 -37.87 -2.94
C ALA A 353 -4.74 -37.70 -2.10
N ALA A 354 -4.92 -36.55 -1.44
CA ALA A 354 -6.10 -36.24 -0.66
C ALA A 354 -7.36 -36.11 -1.54
N CYS A 355 -7.25 -35.47 -2.72
CA CYS A 355 -8.32 -35.38 -3.70
C CYS A 355 -8.77 -36.79 -4.12
N ARG A 356 -7.83 -37.67 -4.47
CA ARG A 356 -8.13 -39.04 -4.86
C ARG A 356 -8.87 -39.80 -3.75
N LYS A 357 -8.37 -39.70 -2.52
CA LYS A 357 -8.99 -40.32 -1.35
C LYS A 357 -10.41 -39.80 -1.10
N LEU A 358 -10.64 -38.50 -1.25
CA LEU A 358 -11.95 -37.87 -1.08
C LEU A 358 -12.96 -38.32 -2.15
N ILE A 359 -12.52 -38.48 -3.39
CA ILE A 359 -13.35 -39.03 -4.49
C ILE A 359 -13.71 -40.49 -4.17
N ASP A 360 -12.70 -41.32 -3.84
CA ASP A 360 -12.87 -42.75 -3.62
C ASP A 360 -13.71 -43.09 -2.36
N GLU A 361 -13.51 -42.38 -1.25
CA GLU A 361 -14.13 -42.74 0.05
C GLU A 361 -15.45 -42.01 0.34
N LYS A 362 -15.64 -40.79 -0.17
CA LYS A 362 -16.79 -39.95 0.17
C LYS A 362 -17.80 -39.79 -0.97
N GLY A 363 -17.58 -40.44 -2.12
CA GLY A 363 -18.47 -40.36 -3.27
C GLY A 363 -18.68 -38.91 -3.74
N ILE A 364 -17.66 -38.08 -3.56
CA ILE A 364 -17.67 -36.69 -4.00
C ILE A 364 -17.66 -36.71 -5.53
N ASP A 365 -18.63 -36.01 -6.13
CA ASP A 365 -18.82 -35.91 -7.58
C ASP A 365 -17.53 -35.44 -8.27
N ASP A 366 -17.28 -35.87 -9.52
CA ASP A 366 -16.06 -35.56 -10.28
C ASP A 366 -15.90 -34.05 -10.56
N ASN A 367 -16.94 -33.27 -10.26
CA ASN A 367 -17.02 -31.84 -10.52
C ASN A 367 -16.56 -30.96 -9.33
N VAL A 368 -15.64 -31.44 -8.49
CA VAL A 368 -15.04 -30.66 -7.39
C VAL A 368 -13.73 -30.01 -7.81
N ILE A 369 -13.64 -28.70 -7.57
CA ILE A 369 -12.45 -27.91 -7.84
C ILE A 369 -11.67 -27.72 -6.54
N PHE A 370 -10.41 -28.14 -6.55
CA PHE A 370 -9.46 -27.91 -5.47
C PHE A 370 -8.50 -26.79 -5.85
N SER A 371 -8.41 -25.76 -5.01
CA SER A 371 -7.47 -24.65 -5.16
C SER A 371 -6.28 -24.88 -4.24
N VAL A 372 -5.07 -24.85 -4.79
CA VAL A 372 -3.82 -24.99 -4.05
C VAL A 372 -2.99 -23.73 -4.29
N ASN A 373 -2.51 -23.11 -3.21
CA ASN A 373 -1.66 -21.94 -3.28
C ASN A 373 -0.22 -22.34 -3.67
N ILE A 374 0.39 -21.56 -4.56
CA ILE A 374 1.77 -21.75 -5.02
C ILE A 374 2.56 -20.48 -4.70
N SER A 375 3.74 -20.65 -4.09
CA SER A 375 4.59 -19.52 -3.75
C SER A 375 5.21 -18.86 -4.98
N GLY A 376 5.50 -17.55 -4.88
CA GLY A 376 6.12 -16.81 -5.99
C GLY A 376 7.51 -17.33 -6.36
N THR A 377 8.23 -17.93 -5.41
CA THR A 377 9.57 -18.51 -5.62
C THR A 377 9.53 -19.86 -6.35
N SER A 378 8.37 -20.53 -6.38
CA SER A 378 8.17 -21.79 -7.12
C SER A 378 7.79 -21.58 -8.59
N ILE A 379 7.23 -20.42 -8.95
CA ILE A 379 6.80 -20.14 -10.34
C ILE A 379 7.94 -20.28 -11.36
N PRO A 380 9.18 -19.84 -11.09
CA PRO A 380 10.30 -20.02 -12.01
C PRO A 380 10.89 -21.45 -12.03
N ASP A 381 10.49 -22.35 -11.12
CA ASP A 381 11.03 -23.70 -11.04
C ASP A 381 10.52 -24.55 -12.21
N LYS A 382 11.41 -24.76 -13.20
CA LYS A 382 11.12 -25.56 -14.39
C LYS A 382 10.83 -27.03 -14.10
N SER A 383 11.16 -27.52 -12.91
CA SER A 383 10.86 -28.90 -12.51
C SER A 383 9.44 -29.06 -11.93
N LEU A 384 8.75 -27.97 -11.59
CA LEU A 384 7.41 -28.00 -11.01
C LEU A 384 6.33 -28.66 -11.91
N PRO A 385 6.36 -28.56 -13.25
CA PRO A 385 5.38 -29.26 -14.08
C PRO A 385 5.63 -30.77 -14.23
N THR A 386 6.81 -31.25 -13.85
CA THR A 386 7.30 -32.59 -14.24
C THR A 386 7.71 -33.49 -13.08
N PHE A 387 7.58 -33.02 -11.84
CA PHE A 387 8.04 -33.78 -10.67
C PHE A 387 7.09 -34.92 -10.30
#